data_AF-A0A2V8X0Z5-F1
#
_entry.id   AF-A0A2V8X0Z5-F1
#
_cell.length_a   1.000
_cell.length_b   1.000
_cell.length_c   1.000
_cell.angle_alpha   90.00
_cell.angle_beta   90.00
_cell.angle_gamma   90.00
#
_symmetry.space_group_name_H-M   'P 1'
#
loop_
_entity.id
_entity.type
_entity.pdbx_description
1 polymer ?
#
loop_
_entity_poly.entity_id
_entity_poly.type
_entity_poly.pdbx_seq_one_letter_code
_entity_poly.pdbx_strand_id
1 'polypeptide(L)'
;MSHAAPSTVLSHNTAIAGKIQKLTGQDAQTACSGFKNLGQCVAAAHVAKNLDIPGGFDALKAKVTGSGAVSMGKAIEGLAPNADAKAEAKKAKKQASDDLSETSS
;
A
#
# COMPACT_ATOMS: atom_id res chain seq x y z
N MET A 1 14.50 13.40 5.41
CA MET A 1 14.48 12.39 4.33
C MET A 1 13.35 12.75 3.38
N SER A 2 13.69 13.17 2.16
CA SER A 2 12.74 13.60 1.14
C SER A 2 11.81 12.43 0.79
N HIS A 3 10.50 12.60 0.95
CA HIS A 3 9.51 11.62 0.50
C HIS A 3 9.49 11.65 -1.03
N ALA A 4 10.44 10.96 -1.66
CA ALA A 4 10.49 10.83 -3.10
C ALA A 4 9.17 10.23 -3.61
N ALA A 5 8.70 10.74 -4.76
CA ALA A 5 7.50 10.23 -5.39
C ALA A 5 7.61 8.71 -5.60
N PRO A 6 6.49 7.95 -5.51
CA PRO A 6 6.52 6.50 -5.70
C PRO A 6 7.27 6.09 -6.97
N SER A 7 7.08 6.83 -8.07
CA SER A 7 7.77 6.61 -9.34
C SER A 7 9.29 6.70 -9.25
N THR A 8 9.84 7.68 -8.52
CA THR A 8 11.30 7.85 -8.36
C THR A 8 11.93 6.75 -7.52
N VAL A 9 11.22 6.28 -6.49
CA VAL A 9 11.73 5.17 -5.66
C VAL A 9 11.63 3.86 -6.42
N LEU A 10 10.52 3.62 -7.14
CA LEU A 10 10.34 2.42 -7.96
C LEU A 10 11.37 2.32 -9.09
N SER A 11 11.76 3.44 -9.71
CA SER A 11 12.81 3.43 -10.73
C SER A 11 14.20 3.06 -10.19
N HIS A 12 14.44 3.30 -8.89
CA HIS A 12 15.69 2.91 -8.22
C HIS A 12 15.59 1.54 -7.51
N ASN A 13 14.39 1.07 -7.17
CA ASN A 13 14.15 -0.13 -6.37
C ASN A 13 13.23 -1.12 -7.10
N THR A 14 13.79 -1.85 -8.08
CA THR A 14 13.07 -2.87 -8.85
C THR A 14 12.57 -4.05 -7.99
N ALA A 15 13.26 -4.34 -6.88
CA ALA A 15 12.83 -5.37 -5.93
C ALA A 15 11.49 -5.03 -5.25
N ILE A 16 11.27 -3.76 -4.86
CA ILE A 16 9.97 -3.32 -4.35
C ILE A 16 8.90 -3.40 -5.43
N ALA A 17 9.23 -3.00 -6.66
CA ALA A 17 8.29 -3.08 -7.76
C ALA A 17 7.77 -4.52 -7.95
N GLY A 18 8.67 -5.50 -7.90
CA GLY A 18 8.31 -6.92 -7.94
C GLY A 18 7.47 -7.39 -6.73
N LYS A 19 7.75 -6.90 -5.52
CA LYS A 19 6.93 -7.20 -4.33
C LYS A 19 5.51 -6.63 -4.47
N ILE A 20 5.38 -5.37 -4.88
CA ILE A 20 4.08 -4.73 -5.10
C ILE A 20 3.30 -5.51 -6.16
N GLN A 21 3.92 -5.84 -7.28
CA GLN A 21 3.27 -6.63 -8.34
C GLN A 21 2.79 -7.99 -7.84
N LYS A 22 3.53 -8.67 -6.96
CA LYS A 22 3.07 -9.92 -6.34
C LYS A 22 1.91 -9.73 -5.37
N LEU A 23 1.85 -8.60 -4.66
CA LEU A 23 0.80 -8.30 -3.69
C LEU A 23 -0.49 -7.81 -4.35
N THR A 24 -0.39 -6.98 -5.38
CA THR A 24 -1.52 -6.32 -6.03
C THR A 24 -1.92 -6.96 -7.35
N GLY A 25 -1.05 -7.75 -7.97
CA GLY A 25 -1.24 -8.29 -9.32
C GLY A 25 -1.04 -7.27 -10.45
N GLN A 26 -0.60 -6.06 -10.15
CA GLN A 26 -0.49 -4.94 -11.10
C GLN A 26 0.92 -4.37 -11.11
N ASP A 27 1.28 -3.66 -12.19
CA ASP A 27 2.52 -2.89 -12.22
C ASP A 27 2.60 -1.90 -11.04
N ALA A 28 3.78 -1.78 -10.43
CA ALA A 28 3.95 -1.01 -9.22
C ALA A 28 3.73 0.50 -9.42
N GLN A 29 4.03 1.05 -10.59
CA GLN A 29 3.75 2.46 -10.88
C GLN A 29 2.24 2.69 -10.96
N THR A 30 1.53 1.79 -11.63
CA THR A 30 0.06 1.83 -11.69
C THR A 30 -0.55 1.66 -10.31
N ALA A 31 -0.10 0.66 -9.54
CA ALA A 31 -0.60 0.38 -8.21
C ALA A 31 -0.41 1.59 -7.28
N CYS A 32 0.78 2.18 -7.27
CA CYS A 32 1.12 3.30 -6.40
C CYS A 32 0.72 4.68 -6.91
N SER A 33 0.11 4.75 -8.09
CA SER A 33 -0.43 6.01 -8.62
C SER A 33 -1.53 6.55 -7.70
N GLY A 34 -1.49 7.86 -7.43
CA GLY A 34 -2.44 8.55 -6.54
C GLY A 34 -2.12 8.46 -5.04
N PHE A 35 -1.18 7.62 -4.63
CA PHE A 35 -0.70 7.61 -3.24
C PHE A 35 0.26 8.76 -2.96
N LYS A 36 0.22 9.32 -1.75
CA LYS A 36 1.10 10.44 -1.36
C LYS A 36 2.58 10.04 -1.32
N ASN A 37 2.87 8.78 -1.03
CA ASN A 37 4.21 8.22 -0.97
C ASN A 37 4.18 6.69 -1.13
N LEU A 38 5.34 6.10 -1.44
CA LEU A 38 5.47 4.67 -1.67
C LEU A 38 5.11 3.83 -0.44
N GLY A 39 5.47 4.30 0.77
CA GLY A 39 5.15 3.59 2.02
C GLY A 39 3.65 3.39 2.20
N GLN A 40 2.81 4.37 1.83
CA GLN A 40 1.35 4.20 1.85
C GLN A 40 0.85 3.19 0.82
N CYS A 41 1.42 3.17 -0.39
CA CYS A 41 1.06 2.19 -1.41
C CYS A 41 1.40 0.76 -0.98
N VAL A 42 2.65 0.54 -0.55
CA VAL A 42 3.11 -0.78 -0.10
C VAL A 42 2.30 -1.24 1.12
N ALA A 43 1.99 -0.33 2.05
CA ALA A 43 1.12 -0.64 3.17
C ALA A 43 -0.29 -1.03 2.70
N ALA A 44 -0.89 -0.32 1.74
CA ALA A 44 -2.18 -0.71 1.17
C ALA A 44 -2.13 -2.11 0.52
N ALA A 45 -1.05 -2.43 -0.20
CA ALA A 45 -0.85 -3.75 -0.80
C ALA A 45 -0.80 -4.86 0.26
N HIS A 46 -0.08 -4.64 1.36
CA HIS A 46 -0.05 -5.57 2.50
C HIS A 46 -1.40 -5.69 3.20
N VAL A 47 -2.12 -4.59 3.42
CA VAL A 47 -3.47 -4.64 4.03
C VAL A 47 -4.41 -5.51 3.20
N ALA A 48 -4.46 -5.27 1.89
CA ALA A 48 -5.33 -6.02 0.98
C ALA A 48 -5.01 -7.53 1.01
N LYS A 49 -3.71 -7.87 1.09
CA LYS A 49 -3.25 -9.25 1.18
C LYS A 49 -3.50 -9.89 2.55
N ASN A 50 -3.26 -9.16 3.65
CA ASN A 50 -3.40 -9.66 5.01
C ASN A 50 -4.87 -9.96 5.35
N LEU A 51 -5.78 -9.12 4.87
CA LEU A 51 -7.19 -9.17 5.20
C LEU A 51 -8.06 -9.82 4.13
N ASP A 52 -7.47 -10.26 3.03
CA ASP A 52 -8.17 -10.82 1.87
C ASP A 52 -9.39 -9.96 1.48
N ILE A 53 -9.14 -8.65 1.30
CA ILE A 53 -10.21 -7.66 1.14
C ILE A 53 -11.05 -7.97 -0.11
N PRO A 54 -12.39 -7.89 -0.03
CA PRO A 54 -13.25 -7.98 -1.22
C PRO A 54 -12.93 -6.86 -2.22
N GLY A 55 -12.56 -7.23 -3.46
CA GLY A 55 -12.06 -6.28 -4.47
C GLY A 55 -10.58 -5.90 -4.30
N GLY A 56 -9.88 -6.55 -3.35
CA GLY A 56 -8.44 -6.53 -3.17
C GLY A 56 -7.85 -5.14 -2.98
N PHE A 57 -6.67 -4.96 -3.54
CA PHE A 57 -5.93 -3.71 -3.47
C PHE A 57 -6.65 -2.55 -4.16
N ASP A 58 -7.35 -2.80 -5.28
CA ASP A 58 -8.03 -1.75 -6.04
C ASP A 58 -9.16 -1.10 -5.24
N ALA A 59 -9.94 -1.89 -4.50
CA ALA A 59 -10.99 -1.38 -3.62
C ALA A 59 -10.41 -0.47 -2.52
N LEU A 60 -9.30 -0.90 -1.91
CA LEU A 60 -8.60 -0.12 -0.88
C LEU A 60 -7.99 1.16 -1.48
N LYS A 61 -7.31 1.05 -2.63
CA LYS A 61 -6.74 2.16 -3.38
C LYS A 61 -7.80 3.21 -3.69
N ALA A 62 -8.93 2.81 -4.25
CA ALA A 62 -10.03 3.72 -4.58
C ALA A 62 -10.50 4.54 -3.36
N LYS A 63 -10.54 3.94 -2.16
CA LYS A 63 -10.92 4.62 -0.91
C LYS A 63 -9.86 5.61 -0.41
N VAL A 64 -8.58 5.33 -0.63
CA VAL A 64 -7.46 6.14 -0.08
C VAL A 64 -6.87 7.13 -1.09
N THR A 65 -7.12 6.97 -2.38
CA THR A 65 -6.65 7.87 -3.45
C THR A 65 -7.78 8.53 -4.26
N GLY A 66 -9.03 8.08 -4.13
CA GLY A 66 -10.17 8.60 -4.88
C GLY A 66 -10.74 9.92 -4.35
N SER A 67 -11.81 10.40 -4.99
CA SER A 67 -12.56 11.58 -4.56
C SER A 67 -13.18 11.34 -3.18
N GLY A 68 -12.79 12.13 -2.18
CA GLY A 68 -13.16 11.88 -0.78
C GLY A 68 -12.23 10.90 -0.05
N ALA A 69 -10.96 10.81 -0.49
CA ALA A 69 -9.93 9.97 0.09
C ALA A 69 -9.96 9.94 1.62
N VAL A 70 -10.16 8.76 2.18
CA VAL A 70 -10.16 8.52 3.62
C VAL A 70 -8.82 7.97 4.09
N SER A 71 -8.60 7.99 5.41
CA SER A 71 -7.41 7.37 5.99
C SER A 71 -7.41 5.86 5.78
N MET A 72 -6.23 5.23 5.74
CA MET A 72 -6.10 3.78 5.58
C MET A 72 -6.94 3.01 6.59
N GLY A 73 -6.92 3.43 7.87
CA GLY A 73 -7.74 2.80 8.91
C GLY A 73 -9.23 2.88 8.59
N LYS A 74 -9.72 4.04 8.13
CA LYS A 74 -11.13 4.21 7.75
C LYS A 74 -11.50 3.36 6.52
N ALA A 75 -10.60 3.25 5.56
CA ALA A 75 -10.81 2.39 4.40
C ALA A 75 -10.91 0.92 4.81
N ILE A 76 -10.05 0.46 5.73
CA ILE A 76 -10.10 -0.90 6.27
C ILE A 76 -11.39 -1.14 7.05
N GLU A 77 -11.80 -0.22 7.94
CA GLU A 77 -13.07 -0.34 8.67
C GLU A 77 -14.27 -0.51 7.72
N GLY A 78 -14.25 0.16 6.56
CA GLY A 78 -15.33 0.07 5.57
C GLY A 78 -15.29 -1.18 4.70
N LEU A 79 -14.12 -1.78 4.47
CA LEU A 79 -13.94 -2.92 3.57
C LEU A 79 -13.83 -4.27 4.31
N ALA A 80 -13.29 -4.24 5.52
CA ALA A 80 -13.08 -5.38 6.40
C ALA A 80 -13.55 -5.01 7.82
N PRO A 81 -14.86 -4.85 8.06
CA PRO A 81 -15.40 -4.41 9.35
C PRO A 81 -15.13 -5.39 10.51
N ASN A 82 -14.83 -6.66 10.19
CA ASN A 82 -14.48 -7.69 11.16
C ASN A 82 -12.99 -7.65 11.57
N ALA A 83 -12.15 -6.87 10.88
CA ALA A 83 -10.73 -6.76 11.17
C ALA A 83 -10.43 -5.59 12.09
N ASP A 84 -9.38 -5.70 12.91
CA ASP A 84 -8.84 -4.56 13.64
C ASP A 84 -8.07 -3.64 12.66
N ALA A 85 -8.79 -2.66 12.13
CA ALA A 85 -8.26 -1.70 11.18
C ALA A 85 -7.00 -0.97 11.67
N LYS A 86 -6.89 -0.74 12.99
CA LYS A 86 -5.75 -0.03 13.57
C LYS A 86 -4.53 -0.96 13.65
N ALA A 87 -4.74 -2.19 14.11
CA ALA A 87 -3.69 -3.20 14.16
C ALA A 87 -3.15 -3.50 12.75
N GLU A 88 -4.03 -3.70 11.78
CA GLU A 88 -3.64 -4.02 10.41
C GLU A 88 -2.98 -2.85 9.69
N ALA A 89 -3.49 -1.62 9.86
CA ALA A 89 -2.81 -0.45 9.34
C ALA A 89 -1.40 -0.28 9.95
N LYS A 90 -1.22 -0.61 11.24
CA LYS A 90 0.09 -0.56 11.89
C LYS A 90 1.02 -1.65 11.38
N LYS A 91 0.52 -2.89 11.29
CA LYS A 91 1.25 -4.05 10.76
C LYS A 91 1.71 -3.80 9.33
N ALA A 92 0.82 -3.35 8.45
CA ALA A 92 1.14 -3.07 7.07
C ALA A 92 2.10 -1.90 6.88
N LYS A 93 2.01 -0.84 7.71
CA LYS A 93 3.03 0.22 7.74
C LYS A 93 4.40 -0.30 8.13
N LYS A 94 4.46 -1.23 9.09
CA LYS A 94 5.73 -1.87 9.47
C LYS A 94 6.26 -2.71 8.31
N GLN A 95 5.44 -3.57 7.72
CA GLN A 95 5.82 -4.37 6.55
C GLN A 95 6.33 -3.50 5.39
N ALA A 96 5.64 -2.39 5.12
CA ALA A 96 6.09 -1.43 4.12
C ALA A 96 7.43 -0.79 4.46
N SER A 97 7.66 -0.44 5.72
CA SER A 97 8.95 0.09 6.17
C SER A 97 10.07 -0.94 6.06
N ASP A 98 9.79 -2.19 6.44
CA ASP A 98 10.73 -3.29 6.34
C ASP A 98 11.09 -3.53 4.86
N ASP A 99 10.08 -3.59 3.97
CA ASP A 99 10.27 -3.71 2.53
C ASP A 99 11.09 -2.56 1.93
N LEU A 100 10.84 -1.32 2.38
CA LEU A 100 11.58 -0.14 1.95
C LEU A 100 13.03 -0.14 2.44
N SER A 101 13.27 -0.68 3.64
CA SER A 101 14.61 -0.78 4.21
C SER A 101 15.43 -1.89 3.57
N GLU A 102 14.84 -3.07 3.34
CA GLU A 102 15.53 -4.22 2.71
C GLU A 102 16.06 -3.87 1.33
N THR A 103 15.33 -3.09 0.54
CA THR A 103 15.75 -2.80 -0.84
C THR A 103 16.69 -1.61 -0.95
N SER A 104 16.89 -0.86 0.15
CA SER A 104 17.89 0.21 0.23
C SER A 104 19.33 -0.29 0.50
N SER A 105 19.52 -1.61 0.62
CA SER A 105 20.81 -2.26 0.93
C SER A 105 21.52 -2.78 -0.31
#